data_AF-A0A4Y9JCT4-F1
#
_entry.id   AF-A0A4Y9JCT4-F1
#
_cell.length_a   1.000
_cell.length_b   1.000
_cell.length_c   1.000
_cell.angle_alpha   90.00
_cell.angle_beta   90.00
_cell.angle_gamma   90.00
#
_symmetry.space_group_name_H-M   'P 1'
#
loop_
_entity.id
_entity.type
_entity.pdbx_description
1 polymer ?
#
loop_
_entity_poly.entity_id
_entity_poly.type
_entity_poly.pdbx_seq_one_letter_code
_entity_poly.pdbx_strand_id
1 'polypeptide(L)'
;MDVKLKYKAKKIKIIFFDIDDTLRVKDTGYVPASLAHVFKSLKEKGILTGIASGRAIYGVVPELQVLKPDYFAMINGSFVEDAKGNIIRQKAIPTELVERCIEWTKVEGIDYGLMGGHKATLSHRDERISKTIDIIYENLATDPDFYKENSIYQIWTFEQEGREVELPADLQEELRSVRWEAISSDIILQDASKAAGIAAVVEHLGLKPENVMVFGDGLNDLEAFDYAGISVAMGVSHPDLAAKADYITKTVEEDGILHALEEFGLVEKEKYFPQLDLENVKGPRATIKTNHGDLRLQLFPDIAPKTVANFVALAKDDYYDGVIFHRIIKDFMIQGGDPTGTGMGGESIYGAAFEDEFSMEVFNIRGALSMANAGPNTNGSQFFIVQNTNLPYAKKELERGGWPAPIAEIYAEQGGTPHLDQRHTVFGQLRDEASYAILDAIAAVETGAMDKPVEDVIIETIEIED
;
A
#
# COMPACT_ATOMS: atom_id res chain seq x y z
N MET A 1 11.50 2.37 11.13
CA MET A 1 11.57 3.85 11.05
C MET A 1 11.90 4.47 12.40
N ASP A 2 12.77 5.48 12.45
CA ASP A 2 13.18 6.17 13.69
C ASP A 2 12.06 7.07 14.29
N VAL A 3 12.05 7.21 15.61
CA VAL A 3 11.08 7.97 16.41
C VAL A 3 11.05 9.44 16.02
N LYS A 4 12.20 10.03 15.69
CA LYS A 4 12.30 11.43 15.25
C LYS A 4 11.49 11.68 13.99
N LEU A 5 11.50 10.74 13.06
CA LEU A 5 10.80 10.87 11.79
C LEU A 5 9.27 10.72 11.97
N LYS A 6 8.83 9.78 12.83
CA LYS A 6 7.42 9.70 13.26
C LYS A 6 6.92 10.98 13.92
N TYR A 7 7.77 11.68 14.68
CA TYR A 7 7.39 12.96 15.27
C TYR A 7 7.26 14.07 14.23
N LYS A 8 8.20 14.16 13.26
CA LYS A 8 8.09 15.10 12.14
C LYS A 8 6.78 14.88 11.36
N ALA A 9 6.39 13.62 11.13
CA ALA A 9 5.19 13.27 10.36
C ALA A 9 3.90 13.92 10.92
N LYS A 10 3.82 14.12 12.24
CA LYS A 10 2.67 14.78 12.89
C LYS A 10 2.49 16.25 12.48
N LYS A 11 3.54 16.89 11.97
CA LYS A 11 3.50 18.28 11.49
C LYS A 11 3.06 18.41 10.03
N ILE A 12 2.98 17.32 9.29
CA ILE A 12 2.67 17.34 7.86
C ILE A 12 1.24 17.86 7.65
N LYS A 13 1.11 18.77 6.69
CA LYS A 13 -0.15 19.41 6.26
C LYS A 13 -0.38 19.30 4.76
N ILE A 14 0.67 19.07 3.99
CA ILE A 14 0.59 18.87 2.55
C ILE A 14 1.61 17.84 2.10
N ILE A 15 1.22 16.98 1.16
CA ILE A 15 2.09 15.99 0.53
C ILE A 15 2.12 16.23 -0.97
N PHE A 16 3.31 16.34 -1.55
CA PHE A 16 3.51 16.40 -2.99
C PHE A 16 4.04 15.07 -3.52
N PHE A 17 3.53 14.67 -4.68
CA PHE A 17 3.93 13.45 -5.36
C PHE A 17 4.46 13.79 -6.76
N ASP A 18 5.59 13.23 -7.15
CA ASP A 18 5.93 13.14 -8.57
C ASP A 18 4.97 12.17 -9.31
N ILE A 19 4.92 12.28 -10.64
CA ILE A 19 4.11 11.41 -11.49
C ILE A 19 4.86 10.13 -11.84
N ASP A 20 5.90 10.28 -12.66
CA ASP A 20 6.63 9.16 -13.27
C ASP A 20 7.42 8.41 -12.20
N ASP A 21 7.34 7.07 -12.23
CA ASP A 21 7.96 6.13 -11.28
C ASP A 21 7.71 6.42 -9.78
N THR A 22 6.68 7.23 -9.50
CA THR A 22 6.19 7.58 -8.17
C THR A 22 4.69 7.30 -8.01
N LEU A 23 3.82 8.00 -8.75
CA LEU A 23 2.38 7.70 -8.81
C LEU A 23 2.03 6.67 -9.89
N ARG A 24 2.86 6.61 -10.95
CA ARG A 24 2.63 5.81 -12.14
C ARG A 24 3.95 5.29 -12.67
N VAL A 25 4.06 3.98 -12.94
CA VAL A 25 5.24 3.42 -13.59
C VAL A 25 5.34 4.00 -15.01
N LYS A 26 6.48 4.60 -15.34
CA LYS A 26 6.68 5.34 -16.59
C LYS A 26 6.42 4.44 -17.81
N ASP A 27 7.07 3.27 -17.83
CA ASP A 27 7.11 2.37 -18.99
C ASP A 27 5.81 1.57 -19.20
N THR A 28 5.21 1.07 -18.13
CA THR A 28 4.01 0.21 -18.21
C THR A 28 2.72 0.99 -18.11
N GLY A 29 2.79 2.20 -17.54
CA GLY A 29 1.63 2.99 -17.16
C GLY A 29 0.81 2.44 -16.01
N TYR A 30 1.34 1.48 -15.26
CA TYR A 30 0.70 0.95 -14.07
C TYR A 30 0.50 2.05 -13.02
N VAL A 31 -0.73 2.13 -12.49
CA VAL A 31 -1.14 3.02 -11.40
C VAL A 31 -1.69 2.14 -10.27
N PRO A 32 -1.15 2.20 -9.04
CA PRO A 32 -1.64 1.38 -7.94
C PRO A 32 -3.09 1.72 -7.56
N ALA A 33 -3.93 0.69 -7.42
CA ALA A 33 -5.33 0.88 -6.99
C ALA A 33 -5.44 1.48 -5.58
N SER A 34 -4.43 1.25 -4.73
CA SER A 34 -4.32 1.80 -3.38
C SER A 34 -4.32 3.33 -3.33
N LEU A 35 -3.93 4.02 -4.42
CA LEU A 35 -3.88 5.49 -4.45
C LEU A 35 -5.24 6.14 -4.18
N ALA A 36 -6.34 5.51 -4.62
CA ALA A 36 -7.68 6.01 -4.33
C ALA A 36 -7.96 6.02 -2.82
N HIS A 37 -7.55 4.96 -2.11
CA HIS A 37 -7.63 4.89 -0.65
C HIS A 37 -6.71 5.93 0.01
N VAL A 38 -5.44 6.01 -0.42
CA VAL A 38 -4.46 6.97 0.09
C VAL A 38 -4.98 8.41 0.04
N PHE A 39 -5.39 8.88 -1.14
CA PHE A 39 -5.84 10.27 -1.31
C PHE A 39 -7.11 10.56 -0.51
N LYS A 40 -8.03 9.59 -0.44
CA LYS A 40 -9.22 9.70 0.39
C LYS A 40 -8.86 9.82 1.88
N SER A 41 -8.00 8.95 2.40
CA SER A 41 -7.59 8.94 3.80
C SER A 41 -6.81 10.18 4.21
N LEU A 42 -5.93 10.69 3.35
CA LEU A 42 -5.22 11.95 3.58
C LEU A 42 -6.21 13.12 3.69
N LYS A 43 -7.18 13.17 2.78
CA LYS A 43 -8.24 14.20 2.79
C LYS A 43 -9.12 14.13 4.04
N GLU A 44 -9.50 12.93 4.49
CA GLU A 44 -10.26 12.73 5.74
C GLU A 44 -9.48 13.21 6.97
N LYS A 45 -8.15 13.14 6.95
CA LYS A 45 -7.26 13.70 7.97
C LYS A 45 -6.95 15.20 7.80
N GLY A 46 -7.50 15.84 6.77
CA GLY A 46 -7.25 17.25 6.46
C GLY A 46 -5.82 17.54 6.00
N ILE A 47 -5.14 16.55 5.41
CA ILE A 47 -3.85 16.71 4.77
C ILE A 47 -4.08 16.98 3.29
N LEU A 48 -3.55 18.10 2.80
CA LEU A 48 -3.65 18.51 1.41
C LEU A 48 -2.74 17.64 0.54
N THR A 49 -3.10 17.47 -0.73
CA THR A 49 -2.35 16.69 -1.70
C THR A 49 -1.98 17.56 -2.90
N GLY A 50 -0.78 17.37 -3.43
CA GLY A 50 -0.32 18.05 -4.63
C GLY A 50 0.44 17.12 -5.57
N ILE A 51 0.42 17.44 -6.85
CA ILE A 51 1.29 16.82 -7.84
C ILE A 51 2.39 17.83 -8.20
N ALA A 52 3.65 17.39 -8.22
CA ALA A 52 4.79 18.20 -8.64
C ALA A 52 5.54 17.50 -9.77
N SER A 53 5.48 18.03 -11.00
CA SER A 53 6.00 17.34 -12.17
C SER A 53 6.57 18.29 -13.23
N GLY A 54 7.46 17.76 -14.07
CA GLY A 54 7.89 18.43 -15.31
C GLY A 54 6.79 18.49 -16.37
N ARG A 55 5.77 17.64 -16.24
CA ARG A 55 4.61 17.64 -17.15
C ARG A 55 3.78 18.93 -16.98
N ALA A 56 3.00 19.28 -18.01
CA ALA A 56 1.91 20.24 -17.91
C ALA A 56 0.63 19.57 -17.37
N ILE A 57 -0.37 20.36 -16.95
CA ILE A 57 -1.61 19.79 -16.37
C ILE A 57 -2.37 18.90 -17.36
N TYR A 58 -2.36 19.23 -18.65
CA TYR A 58 -2.97 18.41 -19.71
C TYR A 58 -2.15 17.15 -20.06
N GLY A 59 -1.00 16.93 -19.43
CA GLY A 59 -0.23 15.69 -19.47
C GLY A 59 -0.44 14.79 -18.24
N VAL A 60 -1.33 15.18 -17.30
CA VAL A 60 -1.76 14.33 -16.19
C VAL A 60 -2.79 13.35 -16.71
N VAL A 61 -2.49 12.05 -16.64
CA VAL A 61 -3.36 11.00 -17.17
C VAL A 61 -4.70 10.90 -16.39
N PRO A 62 -5.81 10.49 -17.03
CA PRO A 62 -7.13 10.45 -16.40
C PRO A 62 -7.17 9.68 -15.07
N GLU A 63 -6.39 8.60 -14.95
CA GLU A 63 -6.27 7.76 -13.76
C GLU A 63 -5.71 8.52 -12.54
N LEU A 64 -4.90 9.56 -12.76
CA LEU A 64 -4.41 10.42 -11.70
C LEU A 64 -5.34 11.62 -11.45
N GLN A 65 -6.06 12.08 -12.47
CA GLN A 65 -7.05 13.16 -12.30
C GLN A 65 -8.20 12.76 -11.37
N VAL A 66 -8.62 11.49 -11.39
CA VAL A 66 -9.70 10.99 -10.50
C VAL A 66 -9.35 11.03 -9.02
N LEU A 67 -8.04 11.07 -8.67
CA LEU A 67 -7.56 11.21 -7.30
C LEU A 67 -7.88 12.59 -6.70
N LYS A 68 -8.15 13.58 -7.56
CA LYS A 68 -8.48 14.97 -7.21
C LYS A 68 -7.45 15.63 -6.27
N PRO A 69 -6.17 15.75 -6.68
CA PRO A 69 -5.18 16.54 -5.95
C PRO A 69 -5.66 17.98 -5.72
N ASP A 70 -5.25 18.59 -4.62
CA ASP A 70 -5.62 19.97 -4.28
C ASP A 70 -4.79 21.02 -5.03
N TYR A 71 -3.55 20.67 -5.40
CA TYR A 71 -2.59 21.57 -6.05
C TYR A 71 -1.78 20.88 -7.15
N PHE A 72 -1.38 21.66 -8.16
CA PHE A 72 -0.58 21.20 -9.30
C PHE A 72 0.61 22.13 -9.49
N ALA A 73 1.81 21.68 -9.09
CA ALA A 73 3.07 22.36 -9.35
C ALA A 73 3.72 21.79 -10.63
N MET A 74 3.28 22.31 -11.76
CA MET A 74 3.55 21.75 -13.09
C MET A 74 4.65 22.50 -13.82
N ILE A 75 5.13 21.93 -14.94
CA ILE A 75 6.14 22.54 -15.80
C ILE A 75 7.39 22.92 -15.00
N ASN A 76 7.87 21.97 -14.19
CA ASN A 76 9.01 22.18 -13.29
C ASN A 76 8.81 23.40 -12.36
N GLY A 77 7.59 23.60 -11.85
CA GLY A 77 7.24 24.70 -10.94
C GLY A 77 7.10 26.08 -11.59
N SER A 78 7.23 26.17 -12.91
CA SER A 78 6.98 27.41 -13.66
C SER A 78 5.49 27.75 -13.75
N PHE A 79 4.59 26.78 -13.58
CA PHE A 79 3.16 27.00 -13.61
C PHE A 79 2.48 26.22 -12.49
N VAL A 80 1.82 26.93 -11.57
CA VAL A 80 1.21 26.36 -10.38
C VAL A 80 -0.22 26.83 -10.25
N GLU A 81 -1.14 25.88 -10.09
CA GLU A 81 -2.56 26.16 -9.86
C GLU A 81 -3.18 25.23 -8.81
N ASP A 82 -4.31 25.67 -8.26
CA ASP A 82 -5.14 24.82 -7.39
C ASP A 82 -6.14 23.97 -8.20
N ALA A 83 -6.82 23.05 -7.54
CA ALA A 83 -7.84 22.19 -8.14
C ALA A 83 -9.04 22.93 -8.76
N LYS A 84 -9.17 24.25 -8.53
CA LYS A 84 -10.22 25.10 -9.10
C LYS A 84 -9.70 25.90 -10.32
N GLY A 85 -8.44 25.74 -10.69
CA GLY A 85 -7.79 26.48 -11.76
C GLY A 85 -7.36 27.90 -11.37
N ASN A 86 -7.28 28.21 -10.07
CA ASN A 86 -6.73 29.49 -9.64
C ASN A 86 -5.19 29.43 -9.74
N ILE A 87 -4.61 30.38 -10.46
CA ILE A 87 -3.16 30.48 -10.62
C ILE A 87 -2.52 30.99 -9.33
N ILE A 88 -1.57 30.22 -8.80
CA ILE A 88 -0.78 30.53 -7.60
C ILE A 88 0.57 31.13 -8.01
N ARG A 89 1.20 30.54 -9.04
CA ARG A 89 2.47 31.00 -9.59
C ARG A 89 2.47 30.78 -11.10
N GLN A 90 3.02 31.74 -11.81
CA GLN A 90 3.35 31.60 -13.22
C GLN A 90 4.67 32.34 -13.50
N LYS A 91 5.64 31.63 -14.10
CA LYS A 91 6.93 32.19 -14.48
C LYS A 91 7.25 31.79 -15.91
N ALA A 92 6.84 32.63 -16.84
CA ALA A 92 7.07 32.41 -18.26
C ALA A 92 8.52 32.74 -18.65
N ILE A 93 9.02 32.05 -19.67
CA ILE A 93 10.23 32.43 -20.39
C ILE A 93 9.97 33.77 -21.07
N PRO A 94 10.82 34.79 -20.87
CA PRO A 94 10.72 36.07 -21.58
C PRO A 94 10.59 35.86 -23.10
N THR A 95 9.66 36.57 -23.73
CA THR A 95 9.36 36.41 -25.17
C THR A 95 10.61 36.57 -26.04
N GLU A 96 11.51 37.50 -25.71
CA GLU A 96 12.79 37.68 -26.41
C GLU A 96 13.66 36.41 -26.37
N LEU A 97 13.72 35.71 -25.24
CA LEU A 97 14.45 34.44 -25.13
C LEU A 97 13.76 33.32 -25.91
N VAL A 98 12.42 33.29 -25.94
CA VAL A 98 11.68 32.34 -26.78
C VAL A 98 12.01 32.57 -28.26
N GLU A 99 12.00 33.81 -28.72
CA GLU A 99 12.35 34.16 -30.12
C GLU A 99 13.79 33.78 -30.45
N ARG A 100 14.74 34.04 -29.55
CA ARG A 100 16.14 33.63 -29.73
C ARG A 100 16.31 32.11 -29.75
N CYS A 101 15.57 31.37 -28.92
CA CYS A 101 15.55 29.90 -28.97
C CYS A 101 15.01 29.40 -30.31
N ILE A 102 13.91 29.98 -30.80
CA ILE A 102 13.32 29.63 -32.11
C ILE A 102 14.28 29.95 -33.25
N GLU A 103 15.00 31.06 -33.19
CA GLU A 103 15.99 31.38 -34.22
C GLU A 103 17.17 30.40 -34.19
N TRP A 104 17.64 30.06 -32.99
CA TRP A 104 18.66 29.04 -32.81
C TRP A 104 18.22 27.67 -33.36
N THR A 105 16.98 27.23 -33.13
CA THR A 105 16.51 25.94 -33.66
C THR A 105 16.49 25.92 -35.19
N LYS A 106 16.17 27.05 -35.84
CA LYS A 106 16.27 27.18 -37.31
C LYS A 106 17.72 27.11 -37.80
N VAL A 107 18.65 27.77 -37.10
CA VAL A 107 20.09 27.74 -37.44
C VAL A 107 20.61 26.30 -37.34
N GLU A 108 20.21 25.58 -36.30
CA GLU A 108 20.56 24.17 -36.15
C GLU A 108 19.77 23.24 -37.08
N GLY A 109 18.64 23.69 -37.64
CA GLY A 109 17.78 22.83 -38.47
C GLY A 109 17.11 21.72 -37.67
N ILE A 110 16.67 22.04 -36.45
CA ILE A 110 15.89 21.17 -35.57
C ILE A 110 14.49 21.75 -35.38
N ASP A 111 13.54 20.90 -34.99
CA ASP A 111 12.18 21.32 -34.70
C ASP A 111 12.04 21.67 -33.22
N TYR A 112 10.96 22.37 -32.89
CA TYR A 112 10.64 22.74 -31.51
C TYR A 112 9.16 22.58 -31.19
N GLY A 113 8.83 22.51 -29.90
CA GLY A 113 7.47 22.66 -29.40
C GLY A 113 7.41 23.73 -28.31
N LEU A 114 6.26 24.38 -28.18
CA LEU A 114 6.03 25.49 -27.26
C LEU A 114 4.96 25.10 -26.25
N MET A 115 5.31 25.11 -24.97
CA MET A 115 4.42 24.74 -23.87
C MET A 115 3.88 25.98 -23.15
N GLY A 116 2.58 26.21 -23.27
CA GLY A 116 1.82 27.14 -22.45
C GLY A 116 1.18 26.45 -21.24
N GLY A 117 0.52 27.23 -20.37
CA GLY A 117 -0.06 26.73 -19.11
C GLY A 117 -1.12 25.64 -19.30
N HIS A 118 -2.04 25.84 -20.26
CA HIS A 118 -3.14 24.91 -20.54
C HIS A 118 -3.16 24.37 -21.99
N LYS A 119 -2.18 24.75 -22.80
CA LYS A 119 -2.06 24.29 -24.19
C LYS A 119 -0.60 24.27 -24.61
N ALA A 120 -0.27 23.30 -25.48
CA ALA A 120 1.01 23.21 -26.16
C ALA A 120 0.82 23.12 -27.67
N THR A 121 1.88 23.45 -28.40
CA THR A 121 1.92 23.40 -29.87
C THR A 121 3.28 22.92 -30.35
N LEU A 122 3.33 22.42 -31.57
CA LEU A 122 4.56 22.04 -32.26
C LEU A 122 4.84 23.01 -33.40
N SER A 123 6.11 23.25 -33.71
CA SER A 123 6.52 23.95 -34.94
C SER A 123 6.26 23.12 -36.19
N HIS A 124 6.47 21.81 -36.09
CA HIS A 124 6.28 20.82 -37.14
C HIS A 124 5.87 19.47 -36.51
N ARG A 125 5.24 18.61 -37.29
CA ARG A 125 4.87 17.25 -36.88
C ARG A 125 5.25 16.25 -37.97
N ASP A 126 6.13 15.32 -37.59
CA ASP A 126 6.52 14.15 -38.38
C ASP A 126 6.42 12.88 -37.51
N GLU A 127 6.73 11.71 -38.08
CA GLU A 127 6.66 10.43 -37.38
C GLU A 127 7.63 10.37 -36.19
N ARG A 128 8.79 11.03 -36.29
CA ARG A 128 9.83 11.08 -35.26
C ARG A 128 9.31 11.83 -34.03
N ILE A 129 8.80 13.04 -34.21
CA ILE A 129 8.22 13.87 -33.13
C ILE A 129 7.02 13.16 -32.52
N SER A 130 6.13 12.58 -33.34
CA SER A 130 4.97 11.83 -32.85
C SER A 130 5.36 10.67 -31.94
N LYS A 131 6.36 9.86 -32.32
CA LYS A 131 6.87 8.76 -31.49
C LYS A 131 7.44 9.22 -30.14
N THR A 132 7.96 10.44 -30.07
CA THR A 132 8.54 10.98 -28.84
C THR A 132 7.49 11.66 -27.95
N ILE A 133 6.69 12.59 -28.50
CA ILE A 133 5.84 13.45 -27.66
C ILE A 133 4.45 12.88 -27.42
N ASP A 134 3.90 12.07 -28.34
CA ASP A 134 2.50 11.62 -28.23
C ASP A 134 2.30 10.60 -27.10
N ILE A 135 3.38 10.00 -26.58
CA ILE A 135 3.36 9.14 -25.38
C ILE A 135 2.89 9.94 -24.14
N ILE A 136 3.16 11.25 -24.11
CA ILE A 136 2.81 12.14 -23.00
C ILE A 136 1.68 13.11 -23.40
N TYR A 137 1.76 13.66 -24.61
CA TYR A 137 0.84 14.67 -25.13
C TYR A 137 0.36 14.31 -26.53
N GLU A 138 -0.72 13.55 -26.59
CA GLU A 138 -1.32 13.15 -27.85
C GLU A 138 -1.86 14.37 -28.64
N ASN A 139 -1.72 14.31 -29.96
CA ASN A 139 -2.44 15.18 -30.90
C ASN A 139 -2.21 16.70 -30.71
N LEU A 140 -1.05 17.13 -30.20
CA LEU A 140 -0.66 18.55 -30.18
C LEU A 140 -0.77 19.18 -31.57
N ALA A 141 -1.40 20.36 -31.63
CA ALA A 141 -1.56 21.12 -32.85
C ALA A 141 -0.23 21.71 -33.34
N THR A 142 -0.13 21.96 -34.64
CA THR A 142 1.01 22.68 -35.24
C THR A 142 0.71 24.17 -35.29
N ASP A 143 1.49 24.97 -34.57
CA ASP A 143 1.40 26.44 -34.53
C ASP A 143 2.76 27.02 -34.08
N PRO A 144 3.69 27.27 -35.02
CA PRO A 144 5.02 27.80 -34.69
C PRO A 144 4.99 29.21 -34.10
N ASP A 145 3.87 29.93 -34.25
CA ASP A 145 3.67 31.32 -33.83
C ASP A 145 2.90 31.43 -32.49
N PHE A 146 2.63 30.30 -31.82
CA PHE A 146 1.87 30.22 -30.58
C PHE A 146 2.34 31.20 -29.50
N TYR A 147 3.65 31.46 -29.43
CA TYR A 147 4.30 32.35 -28.47
C TYR A 147 3.92 33.83 -28.62
N LYS A 148 3.36 34.25 -29.78
CA LYS A 148 2.95 35.64 -30.02
C LYS A 148 1.76 36.07 -29.18
N GLU A 149 0.87 35.12 -28.89
CA GLU A 149 -0.39 35.35 -28.16
C GLU A 149 -0.43 34.62 -26.81
N ASN A 150 0.56 33.78 -26.51
CA ASN A 150 0.56 32.92 -25.32
C ASN A 150 1.89 32.99 -24.59
N SER A 151 1.82 32.96 -23.26
CA SER A 151 3.01 32.81 -22.42
C SER A 151 3.57 31.40 -22.54
N ILE A 152 4.88 31.30 -22.72
CA ILE A 152 5.61 30.02 -22.83
C ILE A 152 6.35 29.75 -21.53
N TYR A 153 6.20 28.55 -20.99
CA TYR A 153 6.80 28.13 -19.73
C TYR A 153 7.90 27.08 -19.92
N GLN A 154 7.88 26.38 -21.05
CA GLN A 154 8.89 25.40 -21.46
C GLN A 154 8.91 25.29 -22.99
N ILE A 155 10.08 25.01 -23.54
CA ILE A 155 10.26 24.72 -24.97
C ILE A 155 10.82 23.29 -25.08
N TRP A 156 10.27 22.49 -25.98
CA TRP A 156 10.89 21.23 -26.38
C TRP A 156 11.74 21.43 -27.61
N THR A 157 12.90 20.80 -27.68
CA THR A 157 13.65 20.63 -28.93
C THR A 157 13.43 19.24 -29.49
N PHE A 158 13.48 19.11 -30.80
CA PHE A 158 13.35 17.84 -31.51
C PHE A 158 14.43 17.76 -32.58
N GLU A 159 15.51 17.07 -32.25
CA GLU A 159 16.69 16.86 -33.07
C GLU A 159 16.50 15.80 -34.17
N GLN A 160 17.21 15.96 -35.28
CA GLN A 160 17.32 14.91 -36.29
C GLN A 160 18.09 13.70 -35.72
N GLU A 161 17.76 12.48 -36.16
CA GLU A 161 18.41 11.26 -35.64
C GLU A 161 19.94 11.32 -35.72
N GLY A 162 20.59 11.05 -34.59
CA GLY A 162 22.06 11.01 -34.49
C GLY A 162 22.74 12.38 -34.40
N ARG A 163 21.99 13.48 -34.24
CA ARG A 163 22.54 14.83 -34.07
C ARG A 163 22.13 15.44 -32.74
N GLU A 164 23.06 15.51 -31.81
CA GLU A 164 22.89 16.25 -30.56
C GLU A 164 23.19 17.74 -30.75
N VAL A 165 22.34 18.61 -30.21
CA VAL A 165 22.56 20.07 -30.23
C VAL A 165 22.64 20.62 -28.81
N GLU A 166 23.50 21.60 -28.62
CA GLU A 166 23.67 22.26 -27.33
C GLU A 166 23.09 23.67 -27.36
N LEU A 167 22.45 24.07 -26.25
CA LEU A 167 21.92 25.42 -26.09
C LEU A 167 23.08 26.43 -26.16
N PRO A 168 22.97 27.54 -26.92
CA PRO A 168 24.02 28.56 -27.01
C PRO A 168 24.40 29.14 -25.65
N ALA A 169 25.69 29.44 -25.46
CA ALA A 169 26.23 29.91 -24.17
C ALA A 169 25.55 31.19 -23.64
N ASP A 170 25.15 32.09 -24.52
CA ASP A 170 24.40 33.31 -24.22
C ASP A 170 22.95 33.06 -23.80
N LEU A 171 22.36 31.93 -24.21
CA LEU A 171 21.05 31.48 -23.73
C LEU A 171 21.17 30.68 -22.42
N GLN A 172 22.30 29.99 -22.20
CA GLN A 172 22.57 29.24 -20.97
C GLN A 172 22.64 30.11 -19.70
N GLU A 173 22.83 31.43 -19.85
CA GLU A 173 22.82 32.38 -18.72
C GLU A 173 21.48 32.41 -17.99
N GLU A 174 20.36 32.27 -18.72
CA GLU A 174 19.00 32.36 -18.17
C GLU A 174 18.20 31.05 -18.33
N LEU A 175 18.61 30.20 -19.26
CA LEU A 175 17.95 28.94 -19.59
C LEU A 175 18.87 27.75 -19.35
N ARG A 176 18.28 26.57 -19.16
CA ARG A 176 19.00 25.31 -19.17
C ARG A 176 18.28 24.29 -20.03
N SER A 177 19.06 23.40 -20.62
CA SER A 177 18.58 22.27 -21.41
C SER A 177 18.68 20.99 -20.58
N VAL A 178 17.60 20.23 -20.50
CA VAL A 178 17.55 18.93 -19.82
C VAL A 178 17.11 17.87 -20.81
N ARG A 179 18.04 16.97 -21.14
CA ARG A 179 17.74 15.82 -22.03
C ARG A 179 16.79 14.87 -21.31
N TRP A 180 15.66 14.54 -21.95
CA TRP A 180 14.71 13.55 -21.40
C TRP A 180 14.44 12.39 -22.37
N GLU A 181 14.72 12.57 -23.66
CA GLU A 181 14.58 11.55 -24.70
C GLU A 181 15.73 11.57 -25.71
N ALA A 182 15.83 10.51 -26.51
CA ALA A 182 16.93 10.31 -27.46
C ALA A 182 17.08 11.42 -28.51
N ILE A 183 16.04 12.22 -28.75
CA ILE A 183 16.04 13.33 -29.71
C ILE A 183 15.47 14.63 -29.13
N SER A 184 15.19 14.67 -27.82
CA SER A 184 14.41 15.78 -27.24
C SER A 184 14.95 16.23 -25.89
N SER A 185 15.01 17.54 -25.75
CA SER A 185 15.40 18.22 -24.51
C SER A 185 14.34 19.25 -24.10
N ASP A 186 14.20 19.44 -22.80
CA ASP A 186 13.41 20.51 -22.21
C ASP A 186 14.29 21.75 -22.02
N ILE A 187 13.88 22.88 -22.59
CA ILE A 187 14.46 24.19 -22.31
C ILE A 187 13.55 24.92 -21.34
N ILE A 188 14.09 25.22 -20.17
CA ILE A 188 13.41 25.85 -19.04
C ILE A 188 14.28 26.95 -18.43
N LEU A 189 13.68 27.83 -17.63
CA LEU A 189 14.43 28.83 -16.85
C LEU A 189 15.40 28.15 -15.87
N GLN A 190 16.56 28.77 -15.67
CA GLN A 190 17.58 28.27 -14.74
C GLN A 190 17.07 28.07 -13.31
N ASP A 191 16.11 28.87 -12.87
CA ASP A 191 15.52 28.80 -11.52
C ASP A 191 14.14 28.10 -11.49
N ALA A 192 13.71 27.49 -12.59
CA ALA A 192 12.54 26.61 -12.58
C ALA A 192 12.90 25.31 -11.87
N SER A 193 12.15 24.95 -10.82
CA SER A 193 12.26 23.63 -10.20
C SER A 193 10.97 23.23 -9.52
N LYS A 194 10.79 21.91 -9.32
CA LYS A 194 9.66 21.38 -8.53
C LYS A 194 9.61 22.04 -7.15
N ALA A 195 10.77 22.25 -6.52
CA ALA A 195 10.88 22.93 -5.23
C ALA A 195 10.35 24.37 -5.29
N ALA A 196 10.66 25.14 -6.34
CA ALA A 196 10.14 26.50 -6.50
C ALA A 196 8.61 26.52 -6.64
N GLY A 197 8.02 25.53 -7.34
CA GLY A 197 6.57 25.37 -7.45
C GLY A 197 5.92 24.99 -6.12
N ILE A 198 6.47 24.00 -5.42
CA ILE A 198 6.04 23.57 -4.09
C ILE A 198 6.11 24.74 -3.10
N ALA A 199 7.21 25.49 -3.09
CA ALA A 199 7.41 26.63 -2.21
C ALA A 199 6.34 27.71 -2.40
N ALA A 200 5.90 27.96 -3.63
CA ALA A 200 4.84 28.92 -3.90
C ALA A 200 3.49 28.49 -3.32
N VAL A 201 3.15 27.19 -3.38
CA VAL A 201 1.95 26.66 -2.72
C VAL A 201 2.07 26.79 -1.19
N VAL A 202 3.23 26.46 -0.64
CA VAL A 202 3.49 26.51 0.81
C VAL A 202 3.37 27.95 1.33
N GLU A 203 3.94 28.93 0.62
CA GLU A 203 3.81 30.35 0.92
C GLU A 203 2.35 30.82 0.82
N HIS A 204 1.64 30.44 -0.25
CA HIS A 204 0.23 30.76 -0.45
C HIS A 204 -0.65 30.24 0.70
N LEU A 205 -0.32 29.06 1.25
CA LEU A 205 -1.03 28.45 2.36
C LEU A 205 -0.58 28.96 3.75
N GLY A 206 0.45 29.81 3.82
CA GLY A 206 1.05 30.24 5.09
C GLY A 206 1.70 29.10 5.87
N LEU A 207 2.10 28.03 5.18
CA LEU A 207 2.79 26.87 5.76
C LEU A 207 4.30 27.08 5.78
N LYS A 208 5.02 26.14 6.41
CA LYS A 208 6.49 26.10 6.44
C LYS A 208 6.98 24.82 5.78
N PRO A 209 8.26 24.75 5.37
CA PRO A 209 8.82 23.54 4.77
C PRO A 209 8.69 22.31 5.69
N GLU A 210 8.75 22.47 7.02
CA GLU A 210 8.51 21.37 7.99
C GLU A 210 7.10 20.76 7.95
N ASN A 211 6.14 21.39 7.25
CA ASN A 211 4.79 20.88 7.05
C ASN A 211 4.63 20.09 5.74
N VAL A 212 5.70 19.97 4.95
CA VAL A 212 5.69 19.39 3.61
C VAL A 212 6.34 18.01 3.64
N MET A 213 5.67 17.05 3.01
CA MET A 213 6.24 15.77 2.64
C MET A 213 6.30 15.67 1.11
N VAL A 214 7.37 15.07 0.58
CA VAL A 214 7.53 14.84 -0.86
C VAL A 214 7.82 13.38 -1.14
N PHE A 215 7.22 12.85 -2.20
CA PHE A 215 7.55 11.56 -2.81
C PHE A 215 8.13 11.79 -4.20
N GLY A 216 9.22 11.09 -4.51
CA GLY A 216 9.88 11.17 -5.81
C GLY A 216 10.87 10.04 -6.03
N ASP A 217 11.39 9.94 -7.24
CA ASP A 217 12.32 8.89 -7.65
C ASP A 217 13.55 9.40 -8.42
N GLY A 218 13.43 10.54 -9.11
CA GLY A 218 14.42 11.04 -10.03
C GLY A 218 15.31 12.17 -9.48
N LEU A 219 16.39 12.49 -10.21
CA LEU A 219 17.28 13.62 -9.88
C LEU A 219 16.57 14.99 -9.90
N ASN A 220 15.50 15.12 -10.68
CA ASN A 220 14.64 16.29 -10.74
C ASN A 220 13.87 16.55 -9.41
N ASP A 221 13.82 15.59 -8.49
CA ASP A 221 13.22 15.74 -7.16
C ASP A 221 14.21 16.18 -6.07
N LEU A 222 15.51 16.21 -6.36
CA LEU A 222 16.55 16.51 -5.36
C LEU A 222 16.32 17.84 -4.63
N GLU A 223 15.97 18.90 -5.37
CA GLU A 223 15.69 20.20 -4.76
C GLU A 223 14.42 20.17 -3.90
N ALA A 224 13.41 19.39 -4.31
CA ALA A 224 12.18 19.24 -3.55
C ALA A 224 12.44 18.47 -2.24
N PHE A 225 13.33 17.48 -2.28
CA PHE A 225 13.80 16.72 -1.12
C PHE A 225 14.58 17.62 -0.15
N ASP A 226 15.48 18.46 -0.67
CA ASP A 226 16.24 19.43 0.14
C ASP A 226 15.33 20.48 0.79
N TYR A 227 14.21 20.82 0.14
CA TYR A 227 13.23 21.78 0.65
C TYR A 227 12.31 21.19 1.73
N ALA A 228 11.80 19.97 1.53
CA ALA A 228 10.71 19.41 2.34
C ALA A 228 11.12 19.04 3.78
N GLY A 229 10.14 19.00 4.68
CA GLY A 229 10.34 18.56 6.06
C GLY A 229 10.59 17.06 6.18
N ILE A 230 9.96 16.29 5.30
CA ILE A 230 10.18 14.85 5.09
C ILE A 230 10.27 14.57 3.60
N SER A 231 11.30 13.84 3.20
CA SER A 231 11.46 13.33 1.83
C SER A 231 11.39 11.81 1.79
N VAL A 232 10.65 11.26 0.83
CA VAL A 232 10.44 9.83 0.66
C VAL A 232 10.85 9.42 -0.75
N ALA A 233 11.90 8.61 -0.87
CA ALA A 233 12.30 7.99 -2.12
C ALA A 233 11.52 6.69 -2.36
N MET A 234 11.16 6.43 -3.61
CA MET A 234 10.59 5.15 -4.06
C MET A 234 11.64 4.03 -4.08
N GLY A 235 11.20 2.77 -4.12
CA GLY A 235 12.09 1.60 -4.01
C GLY A 235 13.14 1.47 -5.13
N VAL A 236 12.91 2.07 -6.30
CA VAL A 236 13.83 2.08 -7.45
C VAL A 236 14.26 3.51 -7.82
N SER A 237 14.47 4.37 -6.83
CA SER A 237 14.94 5.73 -7.06
C SER A 237 16.41 5.81 -7.47
N HIS A 238 16.78 6.91 -8.13
CA HIS A 238 18.17 7.23 -8.43
C HIS A 238 19.02 7.22 -7.15
N PRO A 239 20.24 6.62 -7.15
CA PRO A 239 21.05 6.46 -5.94
C PRO A 239 21.30 7.77 -5.17
N ASP A 240 21.57 8.86 -5.90
CA ASP A 240 21.82 10.18 -5.29
C ASP A 240 20.58 10.77 -4.62
N LEU A 241 19.37 10.52 -5.15
CA LEU A 241 18.12 10.92 -4.51
C LEU A 241 17.87 10.06 -3.27
N ALA A 242 17.99 8.73 -3.41
CA ALA A 242 17.80 7.79 -2.32
C ALA A 242 18.74 8.07 -1.14
N ALA A 243 19.98 8.48 -1.41
CA ALA A 243 20.95 8.87 -0.39
C ALA A 243 20.56 10.12 0.41
N LYS A 244 19.71 10.99 -0.15
CA LYS A 244 19.19 12.19 0.52
C LYS A 244 17.85 11.99 1.23
N ALA A 245 17.12 10.93 0.90
CA ALA A 245 15.78 10.70 1.43
C ALA A 245 15.79 10.48 2.95
N ASP A 246 14.81 11.04 3.66
CA ASP A 246 14.59 10.68 5.07
C ASP A 246 14.09 9.23 5.22
N TYR A 247 13.40 8.72 4.20
CA TYR A 247 12.86 7.36 4.15
C TYR A 247 12.86 6.82 2.71
N ILE A 248 13.19 5.54 2.55
CA ILE A 248 13.07 4.81 1.28
C ILE A 248 11.93 3.81 1.45
N THR A 249 10.92 3.89 0.58
CA THR A 249 9.78 2.97 0.59
C THR A 249 9.91 1.88 -0.46
N LYS A 250 8.86 1.07 -0.64
CA LYS A 250 8.79 0.03 -1.67
C LYS A 250 8.62 0.62 -3.08
N THR A 251 8.60 -0.23 -4.09
CA THR A 251 8.33 0.15 -5.48
C THR A 251 6.87 0.62 -5.67
N VAL A 252 6.55 1.17 -6.86
CA VAL A 252 5.17 1.56 -7.20
C VAL A 252 4.27 0.33 -7.18
N GLU A 253 4.75 -0.79 -7.73
CA GLU A 253 4.06 -2.08 -7.84
C GLU A 253 3.78 -2.75 -6.50
N GLU A 254 4.60 -2.46 -5.49
CA GLU A 254 4.46 -2.99 -4.12
C GLU A 254 3.75 -2.01 -3.17
N ASP A 255 2.95 -1.08 -3.73
CA ASP A 255 2.19 -0.08 -2.98
C ASP A 255 3.07 0.80 -2.08
N GLY A 256 4.24 1.21 -2.58
CA GLY A 256 5.24 1.97 -1.83
C GLY A 256 4.70 3.24 -1.16
N ILE A 257 3.81 3.98 -1.81
CA ILE A 257 3.19 5.18 -1.22
C ILE A 257 2.30 4.80 -0.03
N LEU A 258 1.40 3.82 -0.18
CA LEU A 258 0.53 3.36 0.90
C LEU A 258 1.38 2.87 2.08
N HIS A 259 2.34 1.98 1.80
CA HIS A 259 3.25 1.43 2.80
C HIS A 259 3.97 2.53 3.60
N ALA A 260 4.54 3.53 2.92
CA ALA A 260 5.21 4.64 3.61
C ALA A 260 4.23 5.39 4.52
N LEU A 261 3.06 5.77 3.99
CA LEU A 261 2.08 6.55 4.72
C LEU A 261 1.48 5.79 5.91
N GLU A 262 1.33 4.48 5.82
CA GLU A 262 0.97 3.61 6.94
C GLU A 262 2.05 3.59 8.02
N GLU A 263 3.31 3.44 7.63
CA GLU A 263 4.45 3.47 8.56
C GLU A 263 4.53 4.83 9.28
N PHE A 264 4.25 5.92 8.57
CA PHE A 264 4.15 7.29 9.12
C PHE A 264 2.89 7.52 9.97
N GLY A 265 1.90 6.61 9.94
CA GLY A 265 0.61 6.78 10.60
C GLY A 265 -0.27 7.86 9.95
N LEU A 266 0.05 8.27 8.72
CA LEU A 266 -0.70 9.22 7.91
C LEU A 266 -1.86 8.55 7.19
N VAL A 267 -1.78 7.26 6.89
CA VAL A 267 -2.90 6.42 6.43
C VAL A 267 -3.08 5.26 7.43
N GLU A 268 -4.31 4.82 7.66
CA GLU A 268 -4.57 3.68 8.54
C GLU A 268 -4.32 2.39 7.77
N LYS A 269 -3.65 1.40 8.38
CA LYS A 269 -3.55 0.06 7.79
C LYS A 269 -4.97 -0.49 7.64
N GLU A 270 -5.35 -0.83 6.41
CA GLU A 270 -6.63 -1.48 6.17
C GLU A 270 -6.60 -2.83 6.88
N LYS A 271 -7.49 -3.03 7.86
CA LYS A 271 -7.51 -4.27 8.64
C LYS A 271 -8.11 -5.37 7.77
N TYR A 272 -7.29 -6.34 7.37
CA TYR A 272 -7.74 -7.53 6.69
C TYR A 272 -8.11 -8.60 7.73
N PHE A 273 -9.27 -9.25 7.56
CA PHE A 273 -9.71 -10.31 8.45
C PHE A 273 -9.80 -11.62 7.63
N PRO A 274 -8.74 -12.44 7.55
CA PRO A 274 -8.69 -13.62 6.67
C PRO A 274 -9.83 -14.61 6.92
N GLN A 275 -10.34 -14.66 8.15
CA GLN A 275 -11.50 -15.49 8.51
C GLN A 275 -12.78 -15.15 7.74
N LEU A 276 -12.86 -13.96 7.14
CA LEU A 276 -14.05 -13.48 6.40
C LEU A 276 -13.92 -13.68 4.89
N ASP A 277 -12.75 -14.13 4.44
CA ASP A 277 -12.39 -14.20 3.03
C ASP A 277 -11.51 -15.45 2.77
N LEU A 278 -11.93 -16.59 3.31
CA LEU A 278 -11.18 -17.85 3.27
C LEU A 278 -10.88 -18.36 1.85
N GLU A 279 -11.60 -17.88 0.84
CA GLU A 279 -11.37 -18.24 -0.57
C GLU A 279 -10.07 -17.63 -1.11
N ASN A 280 -9.69 -16.44 -0.62
CA ASN A 280 -8.51 -15.70 -1.07
C ASN A 280 -7.29 -15.86 -0.15
N VAL A 281 -7.46 -16.52 1.00
CA VAL A 281 -6.35 -16.81 1.92
C VAL A 281 -5.38 -17.80 1.27
N LYS A 282 -4.09 -17.47 1.32
CA LYS A 282 -2.99 -18.35 0.93
C LYS A 282 -2.46 -19.12 2.14
N GLY A 283 -1.95 -20.32 1.92
CA GLY A 283 -1.33 -21.15 2.94
C GLY A 283 -1.97 -22.52 3.08
N PRO A 284 -1.37 -23.39 3.93
CA PRO A 284 -1.73 -24.79 4.00
C PRO A 284 -3.16 -24.98 4.54
N ARG A 285 -3.76 -26.09 4.12
CA ARG A 285 -5.05 -26.58 4.57
C ARG A 285 -4.85 -27.84 5.38
N ALA A 286 -5.66 -28.01 6.42
CA ALA A 286 -5.63 -29.20 7.26
C ALA A 286 -7.00 -29.88 7.25
N THR A 287 -7.00 -31.20 7.15
CA THR A 287 -8.21 -32.02 7.35
C THR A 287 -8.00 -32.92 8.55
N ILE A 288 -8.67 -32.61 9.65
CA ILE A 288 -8.68 -33.48 10.84
C ILE A 288 -9.76 -34.54 10.60
N LYS A 289 -9.34 -35.79 10.37
CA LYS A 289 -10.25 -36.92 10.22
C LYS A 289 -10.60 -37.45 11.59
N THR A 290 -11.89 -37.64 11.85
CA THR A 290 -12.38 -38.16 13.13
C THR A 290 -13.34 -39.30 12.92
N ASN A 291 -13.59 -40.08 13.97
CA ASN A 291 -14.66 -41.08 13.97
C ASN A 291 -16.08 -40.48 13.87
N HIS A 292 -16.22 -39.15 13.79
CA HIS A 292 -17.47 -38.43 13.54
C HIS A 292 -17.52 -37.74 12.15
N GLY A 293 -16.43 -37.80 11.37
CA GLY A 293 -16.29 -37.13 10.08
C GLY A 293 -15.11 -36.16 10.02
N ASP A 294 -15.02 -35.44 8.91
CA ASP A 294 -13.86 -34.58 8.61
C ASP A 294 -14.10 -33.13 9.05
N LEU A 295 -13.10 -32.52 9.68
CA LEU A 295 -13.03 -31.09 9.95
C LEU A 295 -11.98 -30.44 9.02
N ARG A 296 -12.42 -29.66 8.03
CA ARG A 296 -11.56 -29.00 7.05
C ARG A 296 -11.27 -27.56 7.44
N LEU A 297 -9.98 -27.22 7.48
CA LEU A 297 -9.44 -25.97 8.02
C LEU A 297 -8.56 -25.25 7.01
N GLN A 298 -8.62 -23.92 7.00
CA GLN A 298 -7.62 -23.05 6.39
C GLN A 298 -6.68 -22.57 7.49
N LEU A 299 -5.37 -22.69 7.31
CA LEU A 299 -4.37 -22.19 8.27
C LEU A 299 -3.85 -20.81 7.85
N PHE A 300 -3.33 -20.06 8.82
CA PHE A 300 -2.87 -18.67 8.65
C PHE A 300 -1.36 -18.51 8.94
N PRO A 301 -0.47 -18.98 8.05
CA PRO A 301 0.97 -18.98 8.30
C PRO A 301 1.59 -17.57 8.39
N ASP A 302 1.00 -16.58 7.72
CA ASP A 302 1.47 -15.19 7.79
C ASP A 302 1.07 -14.51 9.11
N ILE A 303 0.04 -15.02 9.78
CA ILE A 303 -0.49 -14.49 11.05
C ILE A 303 0.17 -15.16 12.26
N ALA A 304 0.29 -16.49 12.24
CA ALA A 304 0.84 -17.29 13.33
C ALA A 304 1.88 -18.29 12.82
N PRO A 305 3.02 -17.82 12.27
CA PRO A 305 3.99 -18.65 11.56
C PRO A 305 4.55 -19.79 12.42
N LYS A 306 4.91 -19.55 13.68
CA LYS A 306 5.46 -20.61 14.54
C LYS A 306 4.41 -21.63 14.93
N THR A 307 3.20 -21.18 15.19
CA THR A 307 2.07 -22.03 15.58
C THR A 307 1.65 -22.92 14.42
N VAL A 308 1.49 -22.37 13.22
CA VAL A 308 1.17 -23.14 12.01
C VAL A 308 2.29 -24.13 11.70
N ALA A 309 3.57 -23.71 11.77
CA ALA A 309 4.70 -24.62 11.56
C ALA A 309 4.70 -25.78 12.57
N ASN A 310 4.42 -25.51 13.85
CA ASN A 310 4.31 -26.53 14.89
C ASN A 310 3.18 -27.52 14.61
N PHE A 311 1.97 -27.03 14.34
CA PHE A 311 0.80 -27.88 14.07
C PHE A 311 1.01 -28.74 12.80
N VAL A 312 1.50 -28.14 11.71
CA VAL A 312 1.75 -28.84 10.44
C VAL A 312 2.82 -29.91 10.59
N ALA A 313 3.91 -29.62 11.29
CA ALA A 313 4.99 -30.59 11.48
C ALA A 313 4.55 -31.76 12.36
N LEU A 314 3.85 -31.50 13.49
CA LEU A 314 3.28 -32.55 14.33
C LEU A 314 2.28 -33.42 13.56
N ALA A 315 1.42 -32.82 12.73
CA ALA A 315 0.49 -33.55 11.87
C ALA A 315 1.21 -34.45 10.86
N LYS A 316 2.27 -33.94 10.21
CA LYS A 316 3.08 -34.71 9.23
C LYS A 316 3.91 -35.84 9.87
N ASP A 317 4.15 -35.77 11.17
CA ASP A 317 4.84 -36.80 11.97
C ASP A 317 3.85 -37.77 12.66
N ASP A 318 2.59 -37.81 12.23
CA ASP A 318 1.51 -38.65 12.77
C ASP A 318 1.28 -38.47 14.30
N TYR A 319 1.73 -37.35 14.87
CA TYR A 319 1.72 -37.11 16.32
C TYR A 319 0.29 -37.06 16.91
N TYR A 320 -0.69 -36.70 16.07
CA TYR A 320 -2.10 -36.60 16.44
C TYR A 320 -2.92 -37.87 16.17
N ASP A 321 -2.32 -38.89 15.56
CA ASP A 321 -3.04 -40.11 15.19
C ASP A 321 -3.44 -40.92 16.43
N GLY A 322 -4.75 -41.19 16.56
CA GLY A 322 -5.34 -41.84 17.73
C GLY A 322 -5.52 -40.93 18.95
N VAL A 323 -5.18 -39.64 18.85
CA VAL A 323 -5.35 -38.69 19.96
C VAL A 323 -6.82 -38.31 20.10
N ILE A 324 -7.31 -38.21 21.34
CA ILE A 324 -8.71 -37.87 21.60
C ILE A 324 -8.94 -36.37 21.79
N PHE A 325 -10.16 -35.92 21.49
CA PHE A 325 -10.70 -34.68 22.06
C PHE A 325 -11.05 -34.91 23.53
N HIS A 326 -10.07 -34.70 24.42
CA HIS A 326 -10.18 -35.03 25.84
C HIS A 326 -11.11 -34.11 26.63
N ARG A 327 -11.56 -32.99 26.03
CA ARG A 327 -12.47 -32.04 26.65
C ARG A 327 -13.42 -31.42 25.62
N ILE A 328 -14.73 -31.58 25.83
CA ILE A 328 -15.79 -31.12 24.94
C ILE A 328 -16.82 -30.33 25.76
N ILE A 329 -16.98 -29.05 25.46
CA ILE A 329 -17.94 -28.20 26.17
C ILE A 329 -18.91 -27.60 25.15
N LYS A 330 -20.16 -28.07 25.22
CA LYS A 330 -21.26 -27.54 24.39
C LYS A 330 -21.40 -26.03 24.60
N ASP A 331 -21.59 -25.31 23.50
CA ASP A 331 -21.67 -23.85 23.44
C ASP A 331 -20.38 -23.16 23.92
N PHE A 332 -19.24 -23.84 23.76
CA PHE A 332 -17.92 -23.27 24.02
C PHE A 332 -16.88 -23.74 23.00
N MET A 333 -16.34 -24.96 23.13
CA MET A 333 -15.25 -25.46 22.30
C MET A 333 -15.04 -26.97 22.43
N ILE A 334 -14.30 -27.56 21.48
CA ILE A 334 -13.73 -28.92 21.56
C ILE A 334 -12.20 -28.80 21.62
N GLN A 335 -11.55 -29.48 22.57
CA GLN A 335 -10.11 -29.40 22.81
C GLN A 335 -9.44 -30.76 22.66
N GLY A 336 -8.32 -30.77 21.91
CA GLY A 336 -7.54 -31.95 21.58
C GLY A 336 -6.04 -31.66 21.52
N GLY A 337 -5.27 -32.59 20.95
CA GLY A 337 -3.84 -32.43 20.74
C GLY A 337 -2.95 -32.77 21.93
N ASP A 338 -3.47 -33.46 22.95
CA ASP A 338 -2.68 -34.07 24.03
C ASP A 338 -2.60 -35.60 23.82
N PRO A 339 -1.43 -36.16 23.46
CA PRO A 339 -1.28 -37.61 23.25
C PRO A 339 -1.61 -38.48 24.46
N THR A 340 -1.59 -37.92 25.66
CA THR A 340 -1.94 -38.65 26.89
C THR A 340 -3.46 -38.69 27.12
N GLY A 341 -4.23 -37.81 26.46
CA GLY A 341 -5.67 -37.66 26.65
C GLY A 341 -6.07 -37.20 28.06
N THR A 342 -5.15 -36.57 28.80
CA THR A 342 -5.36 -36.10 30.18
C THR A 342 -5.64 -34.59 30.27
N GLY A 343 -5.30 -33.85 29.22
CA GLY A 343 -5.26 -32.38 29.19
C GLY A 343 -3.98 -31.78 29.79
N MET A 344 -3.05 -32.60 30.26
CA MET A 344 -1.81 -32.15 30.92
C MET A 344 -0.54 -32.41 30.11
N GLY A 345 -0.63 -33.15 29.00
CA GLY A 345 0.49 -33.50 28.14
C GLY A 345 0.59 -32.63 26.89
N GLY A 346 1.52 -33.00 26.01
CA GLY A 346 1.74 -32.34 24.72
C GLY A 346 3.07 -31.59 24.64
N GLU A 347 3.83 -31.85 23.58
CA GLU A 347 5.13 -31.24 23.31
C GLU A 347 5.09 -30.46 21.99
N SER A 348 5.90 -29.42 21.88
CA SER A 348 6.09 -28.72 20.61
C SER A 348 7.26 -29.30 19.83
N ILE A 349 7.31 -29.03 18.52
CA ILE A 349 8.48 -29.38 17.69
C ILE A 349 9.77 -28.65 18.10
N TYR A 350 9.66 -27.63 18.95
CA TYR A 350 10.79 -26.82 19.42
C TYR A 350 11.41 -27.41 20.70
N GLY A 351 10.87 -28.52 21.24
CA GLY A 351 11.38 -29.20 22.44
C GLY A 351 11.10 -28.48 23.76
N ALA A 352 10.42 -27.34 23.73
CA ALA A 352 9.97 -26.58 24.89
C ALA A 352 8.67 -25.82 24.55
N ALA A 353 8.01 -25.26 25.55
CA ALA A 353 6.88 -24.36 25.29
C ALA A 353 7.33 -23.12 24.49
N PHE A 354 6.46 -22.60 23.63
CA PHE A 354 6.76 -21.45 22.77
C PHE A 354 5.77 -20.29 22.96
N GLU A 355 6.15 -19.13 22.43
CA GLU A 355 5.42 -17.86 22.62
C GLU A 355 4.05 -17.82 21.94
N ASP A 356 3.19 -16.90 22.40
CA ASP A 356 1.92 -16.59 21.74
C ASP A 356 2.11 -15.65 20.53
N GLU A 357 1.28 -15.81 19.50
CA GLU A 357 1.29 -15.01 18.26
C GLU A 357 -0.06 -14.29 18.10
N PHE A 358 -0.35 -13.33 18.97
CA PHE A 358 -1.62 -12.59 18.92
C PHE A 358 -1.67 -11.62 17.74
N SER A 359 -2.83 -11.55 17.08
CA SER A 359 -3.10 -10.62 15.98
C SER A 359 -4.45 -9.94 16.14
N MET A 360 -4.56 -8.72 15.60
CA MET A 360 -5.83 -7.95 15.51
C MET A 360 -6.58 -8.22 14.21
N GLU A 361 -6.14 -9.20 13.43
CA GLU A 361 -6.72 -9.64 12.15
C GLU A 361 -7.47 -10.97 12.26
N VAL A 362 -7.22 -11.74 13.33
CA VAL A 362 -7.91 -13.00 13.61
C VAL A 362 -8.45 -13.03 15.03
N PHE A 363 -9.60 -13.67 15.20
CA PHE A 363 -10.41 -13.65 16.41
C PHE A 363 -11.00 -15.04 16.66
N ASN A 364 -11.32 -15.35 17.92
CA ASN A 364 -11.91 -16.63 18.31
C ASN A 364 -13.42 -16.67 17.99
N ILE A 365 -13.79 -16.35 16.74
CA ILE A 365 -15.15 -16.55 16.20
C ILE A 365 -15.46 -18.04 16.10
N ARG A 366 -16.74 -18.41 15.89
CA ARG A 366 -17.13 -19.80 15.68
C ARG A 366 -16.31 -20.45 14.56
N GLY A 367 -15.82 -21.67 14.79
CA GLY A 367 -14.98 -22.42 13.86
C GLY A 367 -13.48 -22.06 13.89
N ALA A 368 -13.07 -21.08 14.68
CA ALA A 368 -11.65 -20.73 14.82
C ALA A 368 -10.87 -21.88 15.48
N LEU A 369 -9.71 -22.20 14.90
CA LEU A 369 -8.72 -23.11 15.46
C LEU A 369 -7.67 -22.29 16.22
N SER A 370 -7.49 -22.60 17.50
CA SER A 370 -6.74 -21.76 18.43
C SER A 370 -5.93 -22.59 19.42
N MET A 371 -4.80 -22.06 19.90
CA MET A 371 -3.92 -22.79 20.82
C MET A 371 -4.50 -22.91 22.22
N ALA A 372 -4.48 -24.11 22.78
CA ALA A 372 -4.75 -24.32 24.20
C ALA A 372 -3.44 -24.17 24.99
N ASN A 373 -3.38 -23.18 25.88
CA ASN A 373 -2.21 -22.89 26.70
C ASN A 373 -2.57 -22.88 28.20
N ALA A 374 -1.57 -23.05 29.06
CA ALA A 374 -1.71 -23.01 30.52
C ALA A 374 -1.46 -21.59 31.10
N GLY A 375 -1.48 -20.57 30.23
CA GLY A 375 -1.05 -19.20 30.50
C GLY A 375 -0.17 -18.65 29.37
N PRO A 376 0.19 -17.36 29.44
CA PRO A 376 0.93 -16.71 28.37
C PRO A 376 2.24 -17.44 28.02
N ASN A 377 2.50 -17.63 26.74
CA ASN A 377 3.71 -18.24 26.18
C ASN A 377 3.96 -19.68 26.64
N THR A 378 2.90 -20.46 26.82
CA THR A 378 2.99 -21.88 27.21
C THR A 378 2.47 -22.84 26.14
N ASN A 379 2.62 -22.46 24.86
CA ASN A 379 2.09 -23.24 23.75
C ASN A 379 2.86 -24.56 23.58
N GLY A 380 2.13 -25.66 23.39
CA GLY A 380 2.63 -27.01 23.13
C GLY A 380 1.99 -27.61 21.88
N SER A 381 1.40 -28.80 21.97
CA SER A 381 0.65 -29.44 20.86
C SER A 381 -0.87 -29.29 20.95
N GLN A 382 -1.40 -28.84 22.09
CA GLN A 382 -2.85 -28.78 22.32
C GLN A 382 -3.51 -27.60 21.61
N PHE A 383 -4.69 -27.84 21.06
CA PHE A 383 -5.52 -26.84 20.38
C PHE A 383 -6.98 -27.02 20.75
N PHE A 384 -7.79 -26.00 20.47
CA PHE A 384 -9.23 -26.09 20.51
C PHE A 384 -9.87 -25.51 19.25
N ILE A 385 -11.07 -25.99 18.92
CA ILE A 385 -11.94 -25.42 17.88
C ILE A 385 -13.14 -24.79 18.58
N VAL A 386 -13.37 -23.50 18.32
CA VAL A 386 -14.49 -22.75 18.91
C VAL A 386 -15.81 -23.25 18.35
N GLN A 387 -16.69 -23.74 19.22
CA GLN A 387 -18.01 -24.22 18.82
C GLN A 387 -19.14 -23.25 19.15
N ASN A 388 -18.94 -22.36 20.13
CA ASN A 388 -20.00 -21.52 20.67
C ASN A 388 -20.87 -20.85 19.59
N THR A 389 -22.15 -21.25 19.51
CA THR A 389 -23.15 -20.66 18.62
C THR A 389 -23.96 -19.54 19.26
N ASN A 390 -23.86 -19.37 20.58
CA ASN A 390 -24.72 -18.48 21.34
C ASN A 390 -23.89 -17.53 22.20
N LEU A 391 -23.75 -16.30 21.72
CA LEU A 391 -23.12 -15.22 22.45
C LEU A 391 -24.19 -14.20 22.90
N PRO A 392 -24.37 -13.96 24.22
CA PRO A 392 -25.43 -13.08 24.72
C PRO A 392 -25.05 -11.58 24.66
N TYR A 393 -24.26 -11.16 23.67
CA TYR A 393 -23.84 -9.77 23.49
C TYR A 393 -24.30 -9.26 22.13
N ALA A 394 -24.92 -8.08 22.12
CA ALA A 394 -25.30 -7.44 20.87
C ALA A 394 -24.07 -6.84 20.16
N LYS A 395 -24.10 -6.73 18.82
CA LYS A 395 -23.06 -6.09 18.00
C LYS A 395 -22.57 -4.75 18.58
N LYS A 396 -23.50 -3.89 19.00
CA LYS A 396 -23.17 -2.57 19.59
C LYS A 396 -22.38 -2.66 20.89
N GLU A 397 -22.60 -3.69 21.70
CA GLU A 397 -21.87 -3.90 22.95
C GLU A 397 -20.44 -4.37 22.65
N LEU A 398 -20.27 -5.23 21.65
CA LEU A 398 -18.98 -5.69 21.15
C LEU A 398 -18.17 -4.55 20.51
N GLU A 399 -18.78 -3.73 19.64
CA GLU A 399 -18.09 -2.55 19.09
C GLU A 399 -17.63 -1.58 20.19
N ARG A 400 -18.47 -1.36 21.21
CA ARG A 400 -18.09 -0.54 22.38
C ARG A 400 -17.00 -1.18 23.23
N GLY A 401 -16.90 -2.50 23.22
CA GLY A 401 -15.82 -3.27 23.84
C GLY A 401 -14.49 -3.21 23.08
N GLY A 402 -14.47 -2.64 21.86
CA GLY A 402 -13.27 -2.43 21.07
C GLY A 402 -13.04 -3.44 19.94
N TRP A 403 -13.99 -4.37 19.71
CA TRP A 403 -13.91 -5.28 18.58
C TRP A 403 -14.24 -4.57 17.25
N PRO A 404 -13.52 -4.87 16.14
CA PRO A 404 -13.83 -4.31 14.84
C PRO A 404 -15.28 -4.64 14.41
N ALA A 405 -15.95 -3.70 13.74
CA ALA A 405 -17.36 -3.85 13.36
C ALA A 405 -17.67 -5.14 12.56
N PRO A 406 -16.85 -5.58 11.58
CA PRO A 406 -17.09 -6.85 10.88
C PRO A 406 -17.03 -8.07 11.80
N ILE A 407 -16.14 -8.05 12.80
CA ILE A 407 -15.96 -9.13 13.77
C ILE A 407 -17.07 -9.12 14.82
N ALA A 408 -17.46 -7.93 15.28
CA ALA A 408 -18.56 -7.74 16.22
C ALA A 408 -19.90 -8.25 15.65
N GLU A 409 -20.10 -8.11 14.34
CA GLU A 409 -21.26 -8.67 13.62
C GLU A 409 -21.28 -10.19 13.68
N ILE A 410 -20.16 -10.84 13.36
CA ILE A 410 -20.06 -12.30 13.38
C ILE A 410 -20.26 -12.86 14.78
N TYR A 411 -19.67 -12.24 15.79
CA TYR A 411 -19.88 -12.64 17.17
C TYR A 411 -21.37 -12.58 17.57
N ALA A 412 -22.08 -11.54 17.13
CA ALA A 412 -23.49 -11.38 17.43
C ALA A 412 -24.40 -12.35 16.64
N GLU A 413 -24.01 -12.72 15.41
CA GLU A 413 -24.83 -13.54 14.51
C GLU A 413 -24.52 -15.04 14.58
N GLN A 414 -23.25 -15.39 14.71
CA GLN A 414 -22.72 -16.75 14.56
C GLN A 414 -22.09 -17.29 15.85
N GLY A 415 -21.89 -16.43 16.86
CA GLY A 415 -21.26 -16.79 18.12
C GLY A 415 -19.74 -16.79 18.10
N GLY A 416 -19.15 -17.34 19.15
CA GLY A 416 -17.71 -17.41 19.36
C GLY A 416 -17.32 -17.11 20.80
N THR A 417 -16.04 -16.83 21.04
CA THR A 417 -15.46 -16.68 22.38
C THR A 417 -14.60 -15.41 22.48
N PRO A 418 -15.20 -14.20 22.38
CA PRO A 418 -14.44 -12.94 22.35
C PRO A 418 -13.55 -12.71 23.60
N HIS A 419 -13.89 -13.32 24.73
CA HIS A 419 -13.09 -13.25 25.96
C HIS A 419 -11.76 -14.03 25.88
N LEU A 420 -11.54 -14.84 24.84
CA LEU A 420 -10.29 -15.56 24.56
C LEU A 420 -9.40 -14.82 23.55
N ASP A 421 -9.90 -13.75 22.92
CA ASP A 421 -9.10 -12.94 21.99
C ASP A 421 -7.90 -12.32 22.69
N GLN A 422 -6.76 -12.33 22.00
CA GLN A 422 -5.46 -11.87 22.53
C GLN A 422 -5.03 -12.60 23.82
N ARG A 423 -5.56 -13.80 24.04
CA ARG A 423 -5.12 -14.74 25.10
C ARG A 423 -4.73 -16.10 24.54
N HIS A 424 -5.33 -16.46 23.42
CA HIS A 424 -5.04 -17.68 22.67
C HIS A 424 -4.74 -17.33 21.22
N THR A 425 -3.67 -17.92 20.68
CA THR A 425 -3.23 -17.74 19.30
C THR A 425 -4.20 -18.43 18.35
N VAL A 426 -4.95 -17.66 17.55
CA VAL A 426 -5.79 -18.18 16.46
C VAL A 426 -4.90 -18.41 15.25
N PHE A 427 -4.91 -19.63 14.71
CA PHE A 427 -4.02 -20.02 13.62
C PHE A 427 -4.72 -20.75 12.46
N GLY A 428 -6.05 -20.92 12.54
CA GLY A 428 -6.84 -21.41 11.43
C GLY A 428 -8.35 -21.22 11.62
N GLN A 429 -9.13 -21.61 10.62
CA GLN A 429 -10.59 -21.47 10.58
C GLN A 429 -11.24 -22.60 9.78
N LEU A 430 -12.38 -23.12 10.26
CA LEU A 430 -13.21 -24.07 9.50
C LEU A 430 -13.72 -23.46 8.18
N ARG A 431 -13.71 -24.27 7.12
CA ARG A 431 -13.92 -23.77 5.74
C ARG A 431 -15.29 -24.03 5.13
N ASP A 432 -16.04 -25.00 5.64
CA ASP A 432 -17.28 -25.44 5.01
C ASP A 432 -18.36 -25.87 6.01
N GLU A 433 -19.61 -25.78 5.57
CA GLU A 433 -20.80 -26.15 6.34
C GLU A 433 -20.79 -27.61 6.82
N ALA A 434 -20.17 -28.51 6.04
CA ALA A 434 -20.04 -29.91 6.45
C ALA A 434 -19.17 -30.04 7.71
N SER A 435 -18.05 -29.32 7.75
CA SER A 435 -17.16 -29.27 8.91
C SER A 435 -17.84 -28.63 10.12
N TYR A 436 -18.65 -27.58 9.93
CA TYR A 436 -19.46 -27.02 11.02
C TYR A 436 -20.49 -28.01 11.55
N ALA A 437 -21.13 -28.82 10.68
CA ALA A 437 -22.04 -29.87 11.12
C ALA A 437 -21.32 -30.97 11.91
N ILE A 438 -20.10 -31.35 11.52
CA ILE A 438 -19.27 -32.30 12.28
C ILE A 438 -18.88 -31.70 13.64
N LEU A 439 -18.47 -30.43 13.68
CA LEU A 439 -18.15 -29.73 14.92
C LEU A 439 -19.34 -29.74 15.90
N ASP A 440 -20.56 -29.46 15.41
CA ASP A 440 -21.77 -29.50 16.23
C ASP A 440 -22.14 -30.92 16.67
N ALA A 441 -21.90 -31.94 15.83
CA ALA A 441 -22.12 -33.33 16.18
C ALA A 441 -21.17 -33.78 17.31
N ILE A 442 -19.89 -33.41 17.22
CA ILE A 442 -18.91 -33.69 18.28
C ILE A 442 -19.28 -32.93 19.57
N ALA A 443 -19.68 -31.66 19.49
CA ALA A 443 -20.05 -30.89 20.67
C ALA A 443 -21.34 -31.37 21.36
N ALA A 444 -22.14 -32.22 20.69
CA ALA A 444 -23.37 -32.79 21.21
C ALA A 444 -23.18 -34.16 21.88
N VAL A 445 -21.98 -34.75 21.89
CA VAL A 445 -21.71 -36.04 22.53
C VAL A 445 -21.91 -35.96 24.05
N GLU A 446 -22.21 -37.10 24.67
CA GLU A 446 -22.33 -37.19 26.13
C GLU A 446 -20.96 -37.01 26.79
N THR A 447 -20.87 -36.14 27.79
CA THR A 447 -19.64 -35.88 28.54
C THR A 447 -19.78 -36.25 30.01
N GLY A 448 -18.70 -36.79 30.57
CA GLY A 448 -18.56 -37.16 31.97
C GLY A 448 -17.82 -36.10 32.79
N ALA A 449 -17.07 -36.55 33.78
CA ALA A 449 -16.28 -35.66 34.63
C ALA A 449 -15.23 -34.88 33.82
N MET A 450 -15.02 -33.60 34.19
CA MET A 450 -14.07 -32.69 33.52
C MET A 450 -14.38 -32.45 32.03
N ASP A 451 -15.65 -32.61 31.63
CA ASP A 451 -16.11 -32.44 30.26
C ASP A 451 -15.48 -33.44 29.26
N LYS A 452 -14.92 -34.54 29.76
CA LYS A 452 -14.36 -35.62 28.92
C LYS A 452 -15.49 -36.43 28.30
N PRO A 453 -15.49 -36.73 26.99
CA PRO A 453 -16.55 -37.51 26.38
C PRO A 453 -16.61 -38.94 26.96
N VAL A 454 -17.84 -39.48 27.08
CA VAL A 454 -18.08 -40.84 27.60
C VAL A 454 -17.60 -41.89 26.60
N GLU A 455 -17.83 -41.64 25.31
CA GLU A 455 -17.26 -42.40 24.20
C GLU A 455 -16.18 -41.56 23.52
N ASP A 456 -15.01 -42.14 23.28
CA ASP A 456 -13.87 -41.38 22.74
C ASP A 456 -14.20 -40.80 21.35
N VAL A 457 -14.00 -39.49 21.23
CA VAL A 457 -13.93 -38.79 19.95
C VAL A 457 -12.47 -38.73 19.55
N ILE A 458 -12.11 -39.48 18.50
CA ILE A 458 -10.73 -39.79 18.14
C ILE A 458 -10.35 -38.99 16.90
N ILE A 459 -9.17 -38.37 16.91
CA ILE A 459 -8.49 -37.89 15.72
C ILE A 459 -7.83 -39.11 15.07
N GLU A 460 -8.39 -39.56 13.96
CA GLU A 460 -7.87 -40.72 13.21
C GLU A 460 -6.55 -40.35 12.53
N THR A 461 -6.50 -39.19 11.88
CA THR A 461 -5.28 -38.59 11.32
C THR A 461 -5.50 -37.10 11.00
N ILE A 462 -4.43 -36.35 10.74
CA ILE A 462 -4.49 -34.97 10.24
C ILE A 462 -3.73 -34.87 8.92
N GLU A 463 -4.46 -34.67 7.82
CA GLU A 463 -3.87 -34.52 6.49
C GLU A 463 -3.57 -33.04 6.20
N ILE A 464 -2.38 -32.75 5.67
CA ILE A 464 -1.96 -31.39 5.28
C ILE A 464 -1.85 -31.28 3.76
N GLU A 465 -2.51 -30.28 3.19
CA GLU A 465 -2.43 -29.89 1.78
C GLU A 465 -1.78 -28.50 1.67
N ASP A 466 -0.79 -28.33 0.79
CA ASP A 466 -0.05 -27.07 0.62
C ASP A 466 -0.76 -26.06 -0.32
#